data_AF-A0A7S0DTF4-F1
#
_entry.id   AF-A0A7S0DTF4-F1
#
_cell.length_a   1.000
_cell.length_b   1.000
_cell.length_c   1.000
_cell.angle_alpha   90.00
_cell.angle_beta   90.00
_cell.angle_gamma   90.00
#
_symmetry.space_group_name_H-M   'P 1'
#
loop_
_entity.id
_entity.type
_entity.pdbx_description
1 polymer ?
#
loop_
_entity_poly.entity_id
_entity_poly.type
_entity_poly.pdbx_seq_one_letter_code
_entity_poly.pdbx_strand_id
1 'polypeptide(L)'
;MDKIFLRSIVSADAKAEGELLYILTREISKLLETKNLRLIIIDSICGIYRTLFETSDKMQLVSRSQSLFQLAATLKQLSSKYKCKVVVTNQVSDSFSNILDTSDVFRSLYGRRSRSRVVIPTLGWSWATCLTTRIMLTREMILGRVVRMAHLLQSPHRPSGECHFIITTGGFKNGDSVGSPECNVDKISSEKEDVHRCRRQEVCGTSSSKIEEPSTSEHRKIPCEKLQEAMRR
;
A
#
# COMPACT_ATOMS: atom_id res chain seq x y z
N MET A 1 3.45 17.12 16.09
CA MET A 1 2.62 16.23 15.26
C MET A 1 1.24 16.84 15.18
N ASP A 2 0.76 17.14 13.97
CA ASP A 2 -0.61 17.63 13.78
C ASP A 2 -1.57 16.47 14.10
N LYS A 3 -2.37 16.64 15.15
CA LYS A 3 -3.39 15.66 15.54
C LYS A 3 -4.51 15.73 14.51
N ILE A 4 -4.60 14.76 13.61
CA ILE A 4 -5.76 14.59 12.73
C ILE A 4 -6.91 14.11 13.59
N PHE A 5 -7.79 15.03 14.00
CA PHE A 5 -8.99 14.68 14.76
C PHE A 5 -10.07 14.16 13.82
N LEU A 6 -10.41 12.87 13.94
CA LEU A 6 -11.56 12.28 13.25
C LEU A 6 -12.82 12.60 14.05
N ARG A 7 -13.60 13.58 13.58
CA ARG A 7 -14.84 14.03 14.26
C ARG A 7 -16.10 13.30 13.79
N SER A 8 -16.09 12.77 12.57
CA SER A 8 -17.23 12.08 11.96
C SER A 8 -16.71 10.96 11.08
N ILE A 9 -17.00 9.71 11.46
CA ILE A 9 -16.69 8.52 10.68
C ILE A 9 -18.02 7.94 10.20
N VAL A 10 -18.12 7.64 8.91
CA VAL A 10 -19.25 6.93 8.32
C VAL A 10 -18.68 5.73 7.59
N SER A 11 -19.24 4.55 7.83
CA SER A 11 -18.86 3.29 7.19
C SER A 11 -20.02 2.77 6.36
N ALA A 12 -19.70 2.20 5.20
CA ALA A 12 -20.63 1.46 4.35
C ALA A 12 -19.83 0.31 3.72
N ASP A 13 -20.48 -0.83 3.55
CA ASP A 13 -19.87 -2.00 2.93
C ASP A 13 -20.43 -2.15 1.51
N ALA A 14 -19.57 -2.52 0.57
CA ALA A 14 -19.94 -2.83 -0.80
C ALA A 14 -19.42 -4.21 -1.18
N LYS A 15 -20.29 -5.07 -1.67
CA LYS A 15 -19.99 -6.45 -2.08
C LYS A 15 -19.90 -6.61 -3.59
N ALA A 16 -20.48 -5.67 -4.33
CA ALA A 16 -20.50 -5.67 -5.79
C ALA A 16 -20.17 -4.29 -6.36
N GLU A 17 -19.77 -4.28 -7.63
CA GLU A 17 -19.45 -3.07 -8.37
C GLU A 17 -20.60 -2.06 -8.38
N GLY A 18 -21.81 -2.51 -8.71
CA GLY A 18 -22.99 -1.65 -8.77
C GLY A 18 -23.33 -1.03 -7.41
N GLU A 19 -23.13 -1.78 -6.33
CA GLU A 19 -23.34 -1.31 -4.96
C GLU A 19 -22.31 -0.23 -4.58
N LEU A 20 -21.03 -0.43 -4.91
CA LEU A 20 -20.00 0.58 -4.68
C LEU A 20 -20.32 1.87 -5.44
N LEU A 21 -20.69 1.78 -6.72
CA LEU A 21 -21.06 2.95 -7.52
C LEU A 21 -22.31 3.64 -6.98
N TYR A 22 -23.32 2.88 -6.53
CA TYR A 22 -24.51 3.44 -5.89
C TYR A 22 -24.15 4.22 -4.61
N ILE A 23 -23.38 3.60 -3.71
CA ILE A 23 -22.94 4.22 -2.46
C ILE A 23 -22.15 5.51 -2.77
N LEU A 24 -21.21 5.46 -3.70
CA LEU A 24 -20.39 6.63 -4.06
C LEU A 24 -21.23 7.76 -4.66
N THR A 25 -22.11 7.45 -5.61
CA THR A 25 -22.84 8.47 -6.38
C THR A 25 -24.06 9.02 -5.64
N ARG A 26 -24.68 8.24 -4.75
CA ARG A 26 -25.92 8.62 -4.04
C ARG A 26 -25.64 8.95 -2.57
N GLU A 27 -25.19 7.97 -1.80
CA GLU A 27 -25.09 8.10 -0.34
C GLU A 27 -23.94 9.02 0.05
N ILE A 28 -22.74 8.72 -0.43
CA ILE A 28 -21.52 9.49 -0.14
C ILE A 28 -21.64 10.90 -0.70
N SER A 29 -22.17 11.08 -1.92
CA SER A 29 -22.45 12.42 -2.46
C SER A 29 -23.36 13.24 -1.53
N LYS A 30 -24.47 12.66 -1.04
CA LYS A 30 -25.38 13.34 -0.11
C LYS A 30 -24.69 13.67 1.22
N LEU A 31 -23.85 12.77 1.73
CA LEU A 31 -23.08 13.00 2.94
C LEU A 31 -22.01 14.09 2.75
N LEU A 32 -21.36 14.16 1.59
CA LEU A 32 -20.40 15.22 1.27
C LEU A 32 -21.06 16.60 1.12
N GLU A 33 -22.33 16.65 0.71
CA GLU A 33 -23.11 17.89 0.62
C GLU A 33 -23.57 18.40 1.99
N THR A 34 -23.93 17.48 2.88
CA THR A 34 -24.55 17.81 4.17
C THR A 34 -23.56 17.86 5.33
N LYS A 35 -22.42 17.16 5.21
CA LYS A 35 -21.39 17.06 6.24
C LYS A 35 -20.06 17.55 5.69
N ASN A 36 -19.22 18.11 6.57
CA ASN A 36 -17.87 18.54 6.22
C ASN A 36 -16.88 17.36 6.16
N LEU A 37 -17.14 16.39 5.27
CA LEU A 37 -16.26 15.24 5.04
C LEU A 37 -15.15 15.62 4.06
N ARG A 38 -13.90 15.35 4.45
CA ARG A 38 -12.70 15.76 3.68
C ARG A 38 -11.85 14.59 3.22
N LEU A 39 -12.21 13.36 3.59
CA LEU A 39 -11.48 12.15 3.28
C LEU A 39 -12.46 10.99 3.01
N ILE A 40 -12.26 10.30 1.90
CA ILE A 40 -12.91 9.05 1.53
C ILE A 40 -11.84 7.96 1.52
N ILE A 41 -12.08 6.85 2.22
CA ILE A 41 -11.21 5.69 2.24
C ILE A 41 -11.98 4.51 1.67
N ILE A 42 -11.41 3.83 0.68
CA ILE A 42 -11.92 2.56 0.16
C ILE A 42 -10.88 1.48 0.44
N ASP A 43 -11.20 0.59 1.38
CA ASP A 43 -10.36 -0.53 1.78
C ASP A 43 -11.14 -1.85 1.66
N SER A 44 -11.01 -2.65 0.61
CA SER A 44 -10.14 -2.50 -0.56
C SER A 44 -10.92 -2.69 -1.85
N ILE A 45 -10.53 -2.00 -2.92
CA ILE A 45 -11.19 -2.17 -4.23
C ILE A 45 -10.96 -3.56 -4.82
N CYS A 46 -9.88 -4.27 -4.47
CA CYS A 46 -9.72 -5.63 -4.97
C CYS A 46 -10.81 -6.55 -4.45
N GLY A 47 -11.37 -6.34 -3.26
CA GLY A 47 -12.45 -7.20 -2.75
C GLY A 47 -13.60 -7.33 -3.76
N ILE A 48 -13.87 -6.25 -4.50
CA ILE A 48 -14.97 -6.18 -5.48
C ILE A 48 -14.51 -6.63 -6.88
N TYR A 49 -13.32 -6.21 -7.29
CA TYR A 49 -12.86 -6.42 -8.68
C TYR A 49 -12.00 -7.69 -8.87
N ARG A 50 -11.57 -8.37 -7.78
CA ARG A 50 -10.63 -9.51 -7.85
C ARG A 50 -11.25 -10.80 -8.36
N THR A 51 -12.55 -11.03 -8.18
CA THR A 51 -13.25 -12.22 -8.67
C THR A 51 -13.29 -12.29 -10.20
N LEU A 52 -13.06 -11.17 -10.89
CA LEU A 52 -13.05 -11.09 -12.36
C LEU A 52 -11.68 -11.40 -13.00
N PHE A 53 -10.68 -11.84 -12.23
CA PHE A 53 -9.32 -12.14 -12.74
C PHE A 53 -9.15 -13.56 -13.28
N GLU A 54 -10.11 -14.45 -13.02
CA GLU A 54 -10.00 -15.86 -13.41
C GLU A 54 -10.44 -16.12 -14.85
N THR A 55 -10.91 -15.09 -15.55
CA THR A 55 -11.50 -15.23 -16.89
C THR A 55 -10.51 -14.82 -17.98
N SER A 56 -10.24 -15.74 -18.92
CA SER A 56 -9.48 -15.44 -20.15
C SER A 56 -10.35 -14.82 -21.26
N ASP A 57 -11.62 -14.51 -20.95
CA ASP A 57 -12.57 -13.94 -21.89
C ASP A 57 -12.26 -12.46 -22.14
N LYS A 58 -11.92 -12.14 -23.38
CA LYS A 58 -11.59 -10.78 -23.84
C LYS A 58 -12.73 -9.80 -23.57
N MET A 59 -14.00 -10.19 -23.75
CA MET A 59 -15.13 -9.29 -23.55
C MET A 59 -15.26 -8.89 -22.08
N GLN A 60 -15.05 -9.85 -21.17
CA GLN A 60 -15.07 -9.59 -19.72
C GLN A 60 -13.91 -8.71 -19.29
N LEU A 61 -12.72 -8.89 -19.87
CA LEU A 61 -11.56 -8.03 -19.61
C LEU A 61 -11.77 -6.58 -20.04
N VAL A 62 -12.44 -6.37 -21.19
CA VAL A 62 -12.82 -5.03 -21.68
C VAL A 62 -13.85 -4.39 -20.75
N SER A 63 -14.92 -5.10 -20.43
CA SER A 63 -15.97 -4.63 -19.51
C SER A 63 -15.38 -4.23 -18.15
N ARG A 64 -14.50 -5.08 -17.59
CA ARG A 64 -13.77 -4.80 -16.34
C ARG A 64 -12.92 -3.53 -16.44
N SER A 65 -12.23 -3.32 -17.56
CA SER A 65 -11.41 -2.12 -17.76
C SER A 65 -12.28 -0.86 -17.84
N GLN A 66 -13.41 -0.92 -18.55
CA GLN A 66 -14.37 0.18 -18.63
C GLN A 66 -14.93 0.54 -17.24
N SER A 67 -15.30 -0.47 -16.45
CA SER A 67 -15.76 -0.25 -15.08
C SER A 67 -14.71 0.42 -14.20
N LEU A 68 -13.46 -0.05 -14.23
CA LEU A 68 -12.37 0.57 -13.46
C LEU A 68 -12.14 2.03 -13.86
N PHE A 69 -12.26 2.35 -15.16
CA PHE A 69 -12.19 3.73 -15.64
C PHE A 69 -13.37 4.56 -15.13
N GLN A 70 -14.58 4.02 -15.15
CA GLN A 70 -15.77 4.69 -14.62
C GLN A 70 -15.61 4.99 -13.12
N LEU A 71 -15.22 3.99 -12.33
CA LEU A 71 -14.97 4.17 -10.90
C LEU A 71 -13.91 5.26 -10.65
N ALA A 72 -12.78 5.20 -11.37
CA ALA A 72 -11.73 6.20 -11.23
C ALA A 72 -12.22 7.62 -11.58
N ALA A 73 -13.03 7.75 -12.65
CA ALA A 73 -13.62 9.03 -13.04
C ALA A 73 -14.57 9.55 -11.95
N THR A 74 -15.45 8.71 -11.41
CA THR A 74 -16.36 9.05 -10.31
C THR A 74 -15.60 9.53 -9.08
N LEU A 75 -14.55 8.83 -8.65
CA LEU A 75 -13.74 9.23 -7.49
C LEU A 75 -13.03 10.56 -7.70
N LYS A 76 -12.51 10.82 -8.91
CA LYS A 76 -11.90 12.11 -9.27
C LYS A 76 -12.94 13.24 -9.28
N GLN A 77 -14.14 12.98 -9.78
CA GLN A 77 -15.24 13.94 -9.77
C GLN A 77 -15.65 14.28 -8.33
N LEU A 78 -15.82 13.29 -7.45
CA LEU A 78 -16.13 13.51 -6.03
C LEU A 78 -15.04 14.34 -5.34
N SER A 79 -13.77 13.97 -5.55
CA SER A 79 -12.61 14.69 -5.03
C SER A 79 -12.60 16.16 -5.47
N SER A 80 -12.81 16.43 -6.76
CA SER A 80 -12.78 17.78 -7.32
C SER A 80 -13.99 18.63 -6.90
N LYS A 81 -15.20 18.05 -6.92
CA LYS A 81 -16.47 18.71 -6.59
C LYS A 81 -16.53 19.08 -5.11
N TYR A 82 -16.24 18.14 -4.23
CA TYR A 82 -16.39 18.32 -2.78
C TYR A 82 -15.08 18.69 -2.06
N LYS A 83 -13.98 18.87 -2.81
CA LYS A 83 -12.65 19.21 -2.28
C LYS A 83 -12.19 18.24 -1.18
N CYS A 84 -12.53 16.96 -1.33
CA CYS A 84 -12.10 15.89 -0.44
C CYS A 84 -10.90 15.13 -1.03
N LYS A 85 -10.20 14.36 -0.21
CA LYS A 85 -9.16 13.43 -0.66
C LYS A 85 -9.73 12.02 -0.72
N VAL A 86 -9.29 11.24 -1.70
CA VAL A 86 -9.68 9.84 -1.87
C VAL A 86 -8.44 8.97 -1.71
N VAL A 87 -8.50 8.03 -0.78
CA VAL A 87 -7.46 7.02 -0.55
C VAL A 87 -8.08 5.66 -0.84
N VAL A 88 -7.38 4.87 -1.64
CA VAL A 88 -7.83 3.54 -2.02
C VAL A 88 -6.72 2.54 -1.80
N THR A 89 -7.03 1.42 -1.15
CA THR A 89 -6.08 0.32 -0.99
C THR A 89 -6.29 -0.69 -2.12
N ASN A 90 -5.18 -1.19 -2.66
CA ASN A 90 -5.14 -2.17 -3.73
C ASN A 90 -4.10 -3.22 -3.36
N GLN A 91 -4.51 -4.48 -3.38
CA GLN A 91 -3.63 -5.61 -3.14
C GLN A 91 -2.63 -5.75 -4.29
N VAL A 92 -1.56 -6.50 -4.01
CA VAL A 92 -0.57 -6.89 -5.00
C VAL A 92 -0.65 -8.39 -5.24
N SER A 93 -0.32 -8.79 -6.46
CA SER A 93 -0.20 -10.18 -6.88
C SER A 93 1.27 -10.53 -7.12
N ASP A 94 1.64 -11.78 -6.84
CA ASP A 94 2.95 -12.31 -7.21
C ASP A 94 3.03 -12.45 -8.75
N SER A 95 4.19 -12.16 -9.32
CA SER A 95 4.42 -12.28 -10.75
C SER A 95 5.51 -13.32 -10.97
N PHE A 96 5.11 -14.51 -11.43
CA PHE A 96 5.99 -15.67 -11.60
C PHE A 96 6.72 -15.70 -12.96
N SER A 97 6.55 -14.69 -13.81
CA SER A 97 7.26 -14.63 -15.09
C SER A 97 8.77 -14.41 -14.87
N ASN A 98 9.58 -15.10 -15.68
CA ASN A 98 11.04 -14.96 -15.68
C ASN A 98 11.42 -13.50 -15.98
N ILE A 99 12.38 -12.96 -15.23
CA ILE A 99 12.86 -11.55 -15.31
C ILE A 99 13.31 -11.15 -16.73
N LEU A 100 13.58 -12.13 -17.59
CA LEU A 100 14.10 -11.97 -18.94
C LEU A 100 13.03 -11.81 -20.03
N ASP A 101 11.74 -11.95 -19.70
CA ASP A 101 10.69 -11.72 -20.69
C ASP A 101 10.39 -10.21 -20.81
N THR A 102 11.17 -9.54 -21.66
CA THR A 102 11.04 -8.12 -22.03
C THR A 102 9.68 -7.76 -22.64
N SER A 103 8.82 -8.74 -22.93
CA SER A 103 7.47 -8.48 -23.46
C SER A 103 6.48 -7.96 -22.41
N ASP A 104 6.74 -8.17 -21.11
CA ASP A 104 5.84 -7.71 -20.05
C ASP A 104 6.14 -6.26 -19.63
N VAL A 105 5.73 -5.32 -20.49
CA VAL A 105 5.85 -3.87 -20.25
C VAL A 105 5.18 -3.47 -18.94
N PHE A 106 4.08 -4.13 -18.57
CA PHE A 106 3.38 -3.82 -17.33
C PHE A 106 4.24 -4.17 -16.12
N ARG A 107 4.85 -5.36 -16.09
CA ARG A 107 5.81 -5.73 -15.05
C ARG A 107 7.03 -4.82 -15.04
N SER A 108 7.54 -4.39 -16.19
CA SER A 108 8.67 -3.46 -16.25
C SER A 108 8.34 -2.12 -15.56
N LEU A 109 7.16 -1.56 -15.83
CA LEU A 109 6.75 -0.26 -15.31
C LEU A 109 6.16 -0.31 -13.88
N TYR A 110 5.50 -1.40 -13.51
CA TYR A 110 4.70 -1.51 -12.29
C TYR A 110 5.15 -2.64 -11.35
N GLY A 111 5.97 -3.56 -11.84
CA GLY A 111 6.55 -4.64 -11.03
C GLY A 111 7.57 -4.09 -10.07
N ARG A 112 7.44 -4.43 -8.78
CA ARG A 112 8.36 -4.04 -7.72
C ARG A 112 8.87 -5.25 -6.98
N ARG A 113 10.16 -5.23 -6.64
CA ARG A 113 10.75 -6.28 -5.80
C ARG A 113 10.26 -6.12 -4.37
N SER A 114 9.73 -7.19 -3.81
CA SER A 114 9.37 -7.32 -2.41
C SER A 114 10.00 -8.62 -1.90
N ARG A 115 11.01 -8.49 -1.04
CA ARG A 115 11.90 -9.60 -0.66
C ARG A 115 12.49 -10.29 -1.90
N SER A 116 12.26 -11.58 -2.07
CA SER A 116 12.74 -12.40 -3.19
C SER A 116 11.77 -12.47 -4.37
N ARG A 117 10.67 -11.71 -4.36
CA ARG A 117 9.59 -11.81 -5.35
C ARG A 117 9.35 -10.49 -6.07
N VAL A 118 8.81 -10.55 -7.28
CA VAL A 118 8.31 -9.37 -7.99
C VAL A 118 6.80 -9.34 -7.84
N VAL A 119 6.29 -8.24 -7.30
CA VAL A 119 4.86 -8.02 -7.11
C VAL A 119 4.36 -6.95 -8.06
N ILE A 120 3.14 -7.13 -8.57
CA ILE A 120 2.44 -6.19 -9.44
C ILE A 120 1.11 -5.80 -8.80
N PRO A 121 0.57 -4.60 -9.04
CA PRO A 121 -0.75 -4.23 -8.52
C PRO A 121 -1.81 -5.14 -9.14
N THR A 122 -2.68 -5.72 -8.30
CA THR A 122 -3.63 -6.77 -8.73
C THR A 122 -4.57 -6.28 -9.82
N LEU A 123 -5.01 -5.01 -9.77
CA LEU A 123 -5.99 -4.50 -10.74
C LEU A 123 -5.48 -4.25 -12.16
N GLY A 124 -4.17 -4.38 -12.38
CA GLY A 124 -3.56 -4.25 -13.70
C GLY A 124 -3.45 -2.81 -14.19
N TRP A 125 -3.12 -2.70 -15.48
CA TRP A 125 -2.82 -1.43 -16.16
C TRP A 125 -3.97 -0.44 -16.11
N SER A 126 -5.21 -0.88 -16.40
CA SER A 126 -6.41 -0.04 -16.47
C SER A 126 -6.64 0.76 -15.19
N TRP A 127 -6.32 0.16 -14.03
CA TRP A 127 -6.39 0.88 -12.76
C TRP A 127 -5.15 1.75 -12.51
N ALA A 128 -3.96 1.20 -12.75
CA ALA A 128 -2.72 1.84 -12.34
C ALA A 128 -2.46 3.18 -13.05
N THR A 129 -2.92 3.34 -14.29
CA THR A 129 -2.84 4.61 -15.05
C THR A 129 -3.80 5.69 -14.55
N CYS A 130 -4.86 5.29 -13.85
CA CYS A 130 -5.86 6.23 -13.36
C CYS A 130 -5.42 7.01 -12.13
N LEU A 131 -4.39 6.53 -11.42
CA LEU A 131 -4.00 7.02 -10.11
C LEU A 131 -3.13 8.27 -10.22
N THR A 132 -3.47 9.30 -9.44
CA THR A 132 -2.64 10.51 -9.31
C THR A 132 -1.39 10.23 -8.49
N THR A 133 -1.50 9.45 -7.43
CA THR A 133 -0.38 9.12 -6.54
C THR A 133 -0.43 7.66 -6.16
N ARG A 134 0.73 6.99 -6.20
CA ARG A 134 0.87 5.57 -5.89
C ARG A 134 1.92 5.38 -4.81
N ILE A 135 1.51 4.76 -3.70
CA ILE A 135 2.39 4.40 -2.59
C ILE A 135 2.37 2.88 -2.47
N MET A 136 3.53 2.26 -2.50
CA MET A 136 3.69 0.84 -2.20
C MET A 136 4.18 0.66 -0.78
N LEU A 137 3.52 -0.21 -0.02
CA LEU A 137 3.94 -0.56 1.32
C LEU A 137 4.68 -1.90 1.28
N THR A 138 5.87 -1.94 1.88
CA THR A 138 6.63 -3.17 2.11
C THR A 138 6.83 -3.39 3.60
N ARG A 139 7.15 -4.63 3.98
CA ARG A 139 7.41 -5.04 5.36
C ARG A 139 8.74 -5.74 5.40
N GLU A 140 9.59 -5.40 6.35
CA GLU A 140 10.89 -6.01 6.58
C GLU A 140 11.09 -6.32 8.08
N MET A 141 11.99 -7.27 8.36
CA MET A 141 12.46 -7.54 9.71
C MET A 141 13.84 -6.91 9.88
N ILE A 142 13.94 -5.88 10.70
CA ILE A 142 15.20 -5.18 10.99
C ILE A 142 15.47 -5.33 12.48
N LEU A 143 16.59 -5.95 12.86
CA LEU A 143 17.00 -6.16 14.27
C LEU A 143 15.87 -6.76 15.14
N GLY A 144 15.19 -7.79 14.62
CA GLY A 144 14.07 -8.45 15.33
C GLY A 144 12.76 -7.67 15.38
N ARG A 145 12.69 -6.48 14.76
CA ARG A 145 11.48 -5.64 14.72
C ARG A 145 10.86 -5.59 13.33
N VAL A 146 9.54 -5.59 13.28
CA VAL A 146 8.80 -5.41 12.03
C VAL A 146 8.77 -3.93 11.65
N VAL A 147 9.55 -3.58 10.63
CA VAL A 147 9.54 -2.24 10.03
C VAL A 147 8.75 -2.27 8.74
N ARG A 148 7.98 -1.21 8.48
CA ARG A 148 7.27 -1.01 7.22
C ARG A 148 7.87 0.16 6.49
N MET A 149 7.87 0.09 5.17
CA MET A 149 8.42 1.12 4.31
C MET A 149 7.37 1.53 3.29
N ALA A 150 7.14 2.84 3.18
CA ALA A 150 6.26 3.42 2.18
C ALA A 150 7.09 4.00 1.04
N HIS A 151 6.92 3.43 -0.15
CA HIS A 151 7.59 3.80 -1.39
C HIS A 151 6.66 4.65 -2.24
N LEU A 152 7.00 5.92 -2.46
CA LEU A 152 6.30 6.76 -3.41
C LEU A 152 6.70 6.39 -4.84
N LEU A 153 5.84 5.64 -5.52
CA LEU A 153 6.11 5.14 -6.86
C LEU A 153 5.75 6.15 -7.96
N GLN A 154 4.72 6.96 -7.74
CA GLN A 154 4.26 7.96 -8.70
C GLN A 154 3.59 9.11 -7.96
N SER A 155 3.90 10.35 -8.35
CA SER A 155 3.17 11.55 -7.98
C SER A 155 3.47 12.68 -8.99
N PRO A 156 2.52 13.53 -9.37
CA PRO A 156 2.77 14.64 -10.30
C PRO A 156 3.67 15.74 -9.70
N HIS A 157 3.72 15.86 -8.37
CA HIS A 157 4.37 17.00 -7.70
C HIS A 157 5.52 16.59 -6.78
N ARG A 158 5.81 15.29 -6.68
CA ARG A 158 6.82 14.78 -5.76
C ARG A 158 7.64 13.68 -6.42
N PRO A 159 8.98 13.77 -6.41
CA PRO A 159 9.83 12.71 -6.91
C PRO A 159 9.66 11.45 -6.06
N SER A 160 10.09 10.31 -6.61
CA SER A 160 10.13 9.06 -5.86
C SER A 160 10.92 9.22 -4.56
N GLY A 161 10.50 8.48 -3.54
CA GLY A 161 11.15 8.50 -2.23
C GLY A 161 10.52 7.46 -1.31
N GLU A 162 11.18 7.20 -0.20
CA GLU A 162 10.77 6.19 0.77
C GLU A 162 10.76 6.75 2.19
N CYS A 163 9.90 6.20 3.04
CA CYS A 163 9.94 6.46 4.48
C CYS A 163 9.66 5.20 5.28
N HIS A 164 10.30 5.10 6.45
CA HIS A 164 10.19 3.96 7.34
C HIS A 164 9.24 4.29 8.47
N PHE A 165 8.41 3.32 8.86
CA PHE A 165 7.50 3.45 9.99
C PHE A 165 7.26 2.12 10.67
N ILE A 166 6.90 2.18 11.94
CA ILE A 166 6.44 1.05 12.74
C ILE A 166 4.97 1.25 13.08
N ILE A 167 4.24 0.16 13.24
CA ILE A 167 2.85 0.19 13.72
C ILE A 167 2.86 -0.23 15.18
N THR A 168 2.28 0.62 16.02
CA THR A 168 2.11 0.42 17.46
C THR A 168 0.63 0.43 17.80
N THR A 169 0.26 0.10 19.03
CA THR A 169 -1.13 0.18 19.51
C THR A 169 -1.72 1.60 19.40
N GLY A 170 -0.87 2.63 19.45
CA GLY A 170 -1.26 4.03 19.25
C GLY A 170 -1.24 4.50 17.79
N GLY A 171 -1.07 3.61 16.81
CA GLY A 171 -0.96 3.95 15.39
C GLY A 171 0.48 3.91 14.86
N PHE A 172 0.78 4.66 13.80
CA PHE A 172 2.10 4.65 13.15
C PHE A 172 3.09 5.61 13.83
N LYS A 173 4.36 5.20 13.90
CA LYS A 173 5.49 6.03 14.37
C LYS A 173 6.64 5.96 13.38
N ASN A 174 7.46 7.00 13.31
CA ASN A 174 8.64 7.02 12.46
C ASN A 174 9.59 5.87 12.79
N GLY A 175 10.14 5.25 11.74
CA GLY A 175 11.10 4.15 11.84
C GLY A 175 12.54 4.60 12.05
N ASP A 176 12.83 5.90 12.07
CA ASP A 176 14.19 6.45 12.28
C ASP A 176 14.75 6.13 13.69
N SER A 177 13.89 5.69 14.62
CA SER A 177 14.25 5.18 15.94
C SER A 177 14.67 3.71 15.96
N VAL A 178 14.75 3.07 14.78
CA VAL A 178 15.30 1.71 14.62
C VAL A 178 16.83 1.83 14.50
N GLY A 179 17.49 2.17 15.61
CA GLY A 179 18.94 2.30 15.69
C GLY A 179 19.48 3.23 16.79
N SER A 180 18.63 3.98 17.50
CA SER A 180 19.07 4.80 18.64
C SER A 180 19.18 3.95 19.91
N PRO A 181 20.25 4.13 20.72
CA PRO A 181 20.47 3.37 21.97
C PRO A 181 19.43 3.66 23.05
N GLU A 182 18.54 4.65 22.85
CA GLU A 182 17.44 4.98 23.77
C GLU A 182 16.24 4.04 23.68
N CYS A 183 16.25 3.04 22.81
CA CYS A 183 15.24 1.99 22.87
C CYS A 183 15.62 0.92 23.89
N ASN A 184 15.54 1.30 25.18
CA ASN A 184 15.83 0.44 26.33
C ASN A 184 15.18 -0.94 26.19
N VAL A 185 16.03 -1.96 26.25
CA VAL A 185 15.69 -3.38 26.10
C VAL A 185 15.15 -3.99 27.40
N ASP A 186 15.16 -3.24 28.52
CA ASP A 186 14.78 -3.77 29.82
C ASP A 186 13.47 -3.15 30.32
N LYS A 187 12.33 -3.74 29.93
CA LYS A 187 11.06 -3.73 30.70
C LYS A 187 9.92 -4.49 29.99
N ILE A 188 10.17 -5.71 29.52
CA ILE A 188 9.09 -6.70 29.34
C ILE A 188 9.63 -8.07 29.76
N SER A 189 9.96 -8.18 31.04
CA SER A 189 10.29 -9.44 31.70
C SER A 189 9.44 -9.56 32.96
N SER A 190 8.12 -9.66 32.79
CA SER A 190 7.20 -10.18 33.81
C SER A 190 5.80 -10.30 33.21
N GLU A 191 5.60 -11.35 32.41
CA GLU A 191 4.34 -12.10 32.33
C GLU A 191 4.61 -13.32 31.42
N LYS A 192 5.22 -14.34 32.04
CA LYS A 192 5.00 -15.75 31.71
C LYS A 192 3.49 -16.02 31.89
N GLU A 193 2.80 -16.95 31.23
CA GLU A 193 3.14 -18.29 30.74
C GLU A 193 1.95 -18.75 29.86
N ASP A 194 2.07 -19.93 29.24
CA ASP A 194 1.05 -20.66 28.47
C ASP A 194 0.78 -20.14 27.04
N VAL A 195 1.14 -20.85 25.96
CA VAL A 195 0.74 -22.24 25.67
C VAL A 195 1.81 -22.97 24.87
N HIS A 196 2.07 -24.18 25.32
CA HIS A 196 2.93 -25.21 24.73
C HIS A 196 2.54 -25.65 23.29
N ARG A 197 3.61 -25.92 22.52
CA ARG A 197 3.84 -27.16 21.74
C ARG A 197 3.14 -27.32 20.38
N CYS A 198 3.93 -27.23 19.29
CA CYS A 198 4.24 -28.42 18.49
C CYS A 198 5.57 -28.30 17.71
N ARG A 199 6.41 -29.34 17.83
CA ARG A 199 7.76 -29.55 17.28
C ARG A 199 7.76 -29.53 15.74
N ARG A 200 8.73 -28.86 15.09
CA ARG A 200 9.96 -29.42 14.47
C ARG A 200 9.81 -30.79 13.80
N GLN A 201 10.10 -30.81 12.50
CA GLN A 201 11.11 -31.71 11.96
C GLN A 201 11.98 -30.99 10.92
N GLU A 202 13.27 -31.09 11.15
CA GLU A 202 14.39 -30.64 10.32
C GLU A 202 14.62 -31.61 9.16
N VAL A 203 15.10 -31.12 8.01
CA VAL A 203 16.18 -31.79 7.27
C VAL A 203 17.13 -30.72 6.70
N CYS A 204 18.41 -30.91 7.00
CA CYS A 204 19.57 -30.13 6.62
C CYS A 204 20.03 -30.44 5.19
N GLY A 205 20.65 -29.47 4.51
CA GLY A 205 21.33 -29.66 3.23
C GLY A 205 22.21 -28.46 2.89
N THR A 206 23.49 -28.56 3.22
CA THR A 206 24.59 -27.61 2.98
C THR A 206 24.94 -27.41 1.51
N SER A 207 25.29 -26.19 1.10
CA SER A 207 26.57 -25.88 0.44
C SER A 207 26.78 -24.36 0.25
N SER A 208 28.06 -23.99 0.27
CA SER A 208 28.61 -22.64 0.30
C SER A 208 29.03 -22.18 -1.09
N SER A 209 28.81 -20.91 -1.44
CA SER A 209 29.74 -20.14 -2.26
C SER A 209 29.55 -18.63 -2.10
N LYS A 210 30.66 -17.95 -1.79
CA LYS A 210 30.86 -16.50 -1.89
C LYS A 210 30.89 -16.10 -3.37
N ILE A 211 30.52 -14.84 -3.70
CA ILE A 211 31.27 -13.88 -4.54
C ILE A 211 30.51 -12.52 -4.61
N GLU A 212 31.18 -11.50 -4.06
CA GLU A 212 31.32 -10.06 -4.38
C GLU A 212 30.14 -9.16 -4.83
N GLU A 213 29.94 -8.08 -4.06
CA GLU A 213 29.16 -6.88 -4.38
C GLU A 213 30.01 -5.81 -5.08
N PRO A 214 29.44 -4.98 -5.97
CA PRO A 214 30.03 -3.67 -6.30
C PRO A 214 29.19 -2.48 -5.81
N SER A 215 29.88 -1.64 -5.03
CA SER A 215 29.83 -0.17 -4.93
C SER A 215 28.48 0.58 -4.80
N THR A 216 28.35 1.15 -3.62
CA THR A 216 27.45 2.21 -3.14
C THR A 216 27.31 3.42 -4.07
N SER A 217 26.08 3.84 -4.37
CA SER A 217 25.76 5.22 -4.75
C SER A 217 25.05 5.89 -3.57
N GLU A 218 25.64 6.99 -3.07
CA GLU A 218 25.12 7.75 -1.94
C GLU A 218 23.76 8.39 -2.27
N HIS A 219 22.68 7.86 -1.72
CA HIS A 219 21.39 8.54 -1.68
C HIS A 219 21.33 9.39 -0.41
N ARG A 220 21.42 10.72 -0.59
CA ARG A 220 21.27 11.71 0.49
C ARG A 220 19.94 11.48 1.22
N LYS A 221 20.03 11.00 2.46
CA LYS A 221 18.90 10.94 3.41
C LYS A 221 18.39 12.36 3.65
N ILE A 222 17.12 12.61 3.35
CA ILE A 222 16.44 13.87 3.72
C ILE A 222 15.78 13.65 5.08
N PRO A 223 16.12 14.45 6.12
CA PRO A 223 15.52 14.31 7.45
C PRO A 223 14.00 14.50 7.43
N CYS A 224 13.29 13.66 8.20
CA CYS A 224 11.83 13.57 8.25
C CYS A 224 11.13 14.90 8.63
N GLU A 225 11.82 15.80 9.33
CA GLU A 225 11.32 17.11 9.72
C GLU A 225 11.04 18.01 8.50
N LYS A 226 11.88 17.94 7.46
CA LYS A 226 11.63 18.64 6.18
C LYS A 226 10.47 18.01 5.39
N LEU A 227 10.14 16.74 5.68
CA LEU A 227 9.01 16.03 5.07
C LEU A 227 7.67 16.49 5.67
N GLN A 228 7.63 16.76 6.97
CA GLN A 228 6.44 17.25 7.67
C GLN A 228 6.08 18.69 7.27
N GLU A 229 7.08 19.55 7.09
CA GLU A 229 6.90 20.93 6.61
C GLU A 229 6.38 20.96 5.15
N ALA A 230 6.83 20.03 4.32
CA ALA A 230 6.46 19.94 2.91
C ALA A 230 5.07 19.30 2.65
N MET A 231 4.51 18.59 3.63
CA MET A 231 3.16 17.99 3.54
C MET A 231 2.03 18.97 3.91
N ARG A 232 2.37 20.19 4.38
CA ARG A 232 1.41 21.25 4.73
C ARG A 232 1.03 22.16 3.56
N ARG A 233 1.61 21.97 2.37
CA ARG A 233 1.26 22.69 1.13
C ARG A 233 0.56 21.75 0.15
#